data_AF-A0A8C6Z1M8-F1
#
_entry.id   AF-A0A8C6Z1M8-F1
#
_cell.length_a   1.000
_cell.length_b   1.000
_cell.length_c   1.000
_cell.angle_alpha   90.00
_cell.angle_beta   90.00
_cell.angle_gamma   90.00
#
_symmetry.space_group_name_H-M   'P 1'
#
loop_
_entity.id
_entity.type
_entity.pdbx_description
1 polymer ?
#
loop_
_entity_poly.entity_id
_entity_poly.type
_entity_poly.pdbx_seq_one_letter_code
_entity_poly.pdbx_strand_id
1 'polypeptide(L)'
;IYFKGIEAGKVPYFPHADSIIYAISTSICFQAVMEVQNLRPSYWKFLLRLTKGRFALMNRKVLDVFGTEASKNFKGFIPKLDPRYTVVPPELPLELS
;
A
#
# COMPACT_ATOMS: atom_id res chain seq x y z
N ILE A 1 2.14 -14.24 15.12
CA ILE A 1 3.35 -15.08 15.30
C ILE A 1 4.03 -14.75 16.63
N TYR A 2 4.39 -13.48 16.87
CA TYR A 2 5.00 -13.04 18.13
C TYR A 2 4.20 -13.43 19.39
N PHE A 3 2.93 -13.04 19.51
CA PHE A 3 2.10 -13.37 20.68
C PHE A 3 1.91 -14.88 20.93
N LYS A 4 1.71 -15.66 19.86
CA LYS A 4 1.69 -17.14 19.97
C LYS A 4 3.01 -17.72 20.48
N GLY A 5 4.14 -17.08 20.16
CA GLY A 5 5.45 -17.45 20.70
C GLY A 5 5.59 -17.13 22.18
N ILE A 6 4.97 -16.05 22.66
CA ILE A 6 4.90 -15.70 24.09
C ILE A 6 4.02 -16.72 24.83
N GLU A 7 2.83 -17.02 24.30
CA GLU A 7 1.93 -18.03 24.86
C GLU A 7 2.60 -19.41 24.98
N ALA A 8 3.45 -19.75 24.00
CA ALA A 8 4.22 -20.99 24.02
C ALA A 8 5.51 -20.93 24.87
N GLY A 9 5.78 -19.82 25.56
CA GLY A 9 6.97 -19.61 26.40
C GLY A 9 8.30 -19.59 25.62
N LYS A 10 8.26 -19.36 24.30
CA LYS A 10 9.45 -19.41 23.42
C LYS A 10 10.16 -18.08 23.27
N VAL A 11 9.48 -16.96 23.51
CA VAL A 11 10.05 -15.61 23.39
C VAL A 11 9.57 -14.71 24.54
N PRO A 12 10.40 -13.76 25.00
CA PRO A 12 10.01 -12.84 26.08
C PRO A 12 8.99 -11.79 25.60
N TYR A 13 8.14 -11.34 26.53
CA TYR A 13 7.23 -10.22 26.31
C TYR A 13 7.98 -8.90 26.46
N PHE A 14 7.82 -8.01 25.48
CA PHE A 14 8.29 -6.62 25.54
C PHE A 14 7.10 -5.67 25.66
N PRO A 15 7.17 -4.62 26.50
CA PRO A 15 6.13 -3.59 26.56
C PRO A 15 5.91 -2.94 25.19
N HIS A 16 4.64 -2.72 24.82
CA HIS A 16 4.22 -2.10 23.55
C HIS A 16 4.69 -2.83 22.29
N ALA A 17 5.04 -4.11 22.39
CA ALA A 17 5.49 -4.89 21.23
C ALA A 17 4.42 -4.97 20.12
N ASP A 18 3.14 -5.00 20.47
CA ASP A 18 2.01 -4.87 19.54
C ASP A 18 2.11 -3.61 18.70
N SER A 19 2.36 -2.47 19.34
CA SER A 19 2.45 -1.16 18.69
C SER A 19 3.69 -1.06 17.79
N ILE A 20 4.83 -1.59 18.23
CA ILE A 20 6.06 -1.62 17.43
C ILE A 20 5.87 -2.50 16.19
N ILE A 21 5.32 -3.71 16.37
CA ILE A 21 5.05 -4.63 15.26
C ILE A 21 4.05 -4.01 14.28
N TYR A 22 3.03 -3.33 14.78
CA TYR A 22 2.07 -2.60 13.95
C TYR A 22 2.75 -1.48 13.15
N ALA A 23 3.58 -0.65 13.79
CA ALA A 23 4.29 0.44 13.14
C ALA A 23 5.23 -0.06 12.04
N ILE A 24 6.01 -1.11 12.30
CA ILE A 24 6.92 -1.72 11.31
C ILE A 24 6.12 -2.34 10.16
N SER A 25 5.04 -3.06 10.45
CA SER A 25 4.20 -3.65 9.41
C SER A 25 3.57 -2.57 8.53
N THR A 26 3.15 -1.46 9.15
CA THR A 26 2.55 -0.32 8.47
C THR A 26 3.58 0.38 7.58
N SER A 27 4.82 0.60 8.06
CA SER A 27 5.87 1.23 7.26
C SER A 27 6.23 0.39 6.03
N ILE A 28 6.32 -0.94 6.17
CA ILE A 28 6.55 -1.86 5.05
C ILE A 28 5.39 -1.81 4.05
N CYS A 29 4.14 -1.77 4.52
CA CYS A 29 2.98 -1.59 3.65
C CYS A 29 3.02 -0.27 2.88
N PHE A 30 3.40 0.83 3.53
CA PHE A 30 3.58 2.12 2.87
C PHE A 30 4.69 2.09 1.82
N GLN A 31 5.84 1.48 2.13
CA GLN A 31 6.91 1.30 1.15
C GLN A 31 6.44 0.50 -0.06
N ALA A 32 5.70 -0.60 0.17
CA ALA A 32 5.13 -1.40 -0.91
C ALA A 32 4.07 -0.65 -1.74
N VAL A 33 3.50 0.44 -1.23
CA VAL A 33 2.57 1.32 -1.96
C VAL A 33 3.33 2.36 -2.77
N MET A 34 4.28 3.05 -2.14
CA MET A 34 4.96 4.24 -2.68
C MET A 34 6.14 3.90 -3.58
N GLU A 35 6.88 2.83 -3.27
CA GLU A 35 8.15 2.49 -3.92
C GLU A 35 8.20 0.99 -4.28
N VAL A 36 7.20 0.51 -5.02
CA VAL A 36 7.15 -0.90 -5.46
C VAL A 36 8.43 -1.33 -6.18
N GLN A 37 9.07 -0.42 -6.91
CA GLN A 37 10.30 -0.66 -7.65
C GLN A 37 11.46 -1.17 -6.78
N ASN A 38 11.49 -0.79 -5.49
CA ASN A 38 12.55 -1.19 -4.57
C ASN A 38 12.22 -2.49 -3.83
N LEU A 39 11.05 -3.08 -4.12
CA LEU A 39 10.54 -4.25 -3.45
C LEU A 39 11.03 -5.54 -4.12
N ARG A 40 11.42 -6.52 -3.30
CA ARG A 40 11.79 -7.84 -3.83
C ARG A 40 10.62 -8.46 -4.61
N PRO A 41 10.81 -8.94 -5.86
CA PRO A 41 9.71 -9.45 -6.69
C PRO A 41 8.90 -10.60 -6.07
N SER A 42 9.52 -11.43 -5.24
CA SER A 42 8.82 -12.52 -4.53
C SER A 42 7.83 -11.98 -3.50
N TYR A 43 8.16 -10.88 -2.82
CA TYR A 43 7.28 -10.24 -1.85
C TYR A 43 6.11 -9.55 -2.57
N TRP A 44 6.36 -8.92 -3.72
CA TRP A 44 5.30 -8.41 -4.59
C TRP A 44 4.29 -9.50 -4.99
N LYS A 45 4.77 -10.67 -5.45
CA LYS A 45 3.89 -11.82 -5.75
C LYS A 45 3.09 -12.28 -4.53
N PHE A 46 3.71 -12.29 -3.35
CA PHE A 46 3.03 -12.60 -2.11
C PHE A 46 1.90 -11.60 -1.80
N LEU A 47 2.16 -10.30 -1.90
CA LEU A 47 1.15 -9.24 -1.68
C LEU A 47 -0.02 -9.35 -2.66
N LEU A 48 0.26 -9.61 -3.94
CA LEU A 48 -0.79 -9.84 -4.94
C LEU A 48 -1.65 -11.06 -4.58
N ARG A 49 -1.04 -12.16 -4.14
CA ARG A 49 -1.78 -13.35 -3.72
C ARG A 49 -2.64 -13.08 -2.48
N LEU A 50 -2.10 -12.38 -1.49
CA LEU A 50 -2.80 -12.03 -0.25
C LEU A 50 -4.03 -11.15 -0.51
N THR A 51 -3.88 -10.19 -1.43
CA THR A 51 -4.93 -9.19 -1.75
C THR A 51 -5.84 -9.61 -2.90
N LYS A 52 -5.68 -10.82 -3.43
CA LYS A 52 -6.39 -11.29 -4.65
C LYS A 52 -6.23 -10.33 -5.84
N GLY A 53 -5.02 -9.80 -6.01
CA GLY A 53 -4.66 -8.88 -7.09
C GLY A 53 -5.12 -7.43 -6.90
N ARG A 54 -5.88 -7.10 -5.84
CA ARG A 54 -6.39 -5.74 -5.60
C ARG A 54 -5.27 -4.71 -5.44
N PHE A 55 -4.11 -5.12 -4.92
CA PHE A 55 -2.96 -4.23 -4.75
C PHE A 55 -2.39 -3.71 -6.08
N ALA A 56 -2.66 -4.40 -7.21
CA ALA A 56 -2.31 -3.90 -8.54
C ALA A 56 -3.27 -2.79 -9.04
N LEU A 57 -4.50 -2.74 -8.53
CA LEU A 57 -5.57 -1.82 -8.95
C LEU A 57 -5.58 -0.49 -8.19
N MET A 58 -4.40 -0.04 -7.76
CA MET A 58 -4.27 1.24 -7.07
C MET A 58 -3.89 2.31 -8.08
N ASN A 59 -4.52 3.49 -7.98
CA ASN A 59 -4.11 4.65 -8.75
C ASN A 59 -2.74 5.11 -8.24
N ARG A 60 -1.68 4.73 -8.96
CA ARG A 60 -0.30 5.09 -8.58
C ARG A 60 0.10 6.46 -9.12
N LYS A 61 -0.59 6.96 -10.15
CA LYS A 61 -0.32 8.28 -10.74
C LYS A 61 -0.54 9.40 -9.72
N VAL A 62 -1.53 9.27 -8.83
CA VAL A 62 -1.76 10.25 -7.75
C VAL A 62 -0.67 10.23 -6.68
N LEU A 63 0.10 9.14 -6.57
CA LEU A 63 1.19 9.03 -5.60
C LEU A 63 2.50 9.64 -6.12
N ASP A 64 2.62 9.85 -7.44
CA ASP A 64 3.81 10.46 -8.03
C ASP A 64 4.03 11.92 -7.59
N VAL A 65 2.98 12.59 -7.07
CA VAL A 65 3.09 13.92 -6.46
C VAL A 65 4.09 13.94 -5.29
N PHE A 66 4.30 12.81 -4.63
CA PHE A 66 5.28 12.66 -3.55
C PHE A 66 6.71 12.41 -4.03
N GLY A 67 6.95 12.35 -5.36
CA GLY A 67 8.27 12.15 -5.94
C GLY A 67 8.81 10.71 -5.87
N THR A 68 7.96 9.73 -5.51
CA THR A 68 8.39 8.33 -5.31
C THR A 68 8.36 7.47 -6.59
N GLU A 69 7.99 8.08 -7.73
CA GLU A 69 7.85 7.40 -9.04
C GLU A 69 7.03 6.09 -8.97
N ALA A 70 6.00 6.06 -8.12
CA ALA A 70 5.21 4.86 -7.83
C ALA A 70 4.58 4.25 -9.10
N SER A 71 4.25 5.07 -10.11
CA SER A 71 3.62 4.62 -11.34
C SER A 71 4.58 4.02 -12.37
N LYS A 72 5.91 4.21 -12.23
CA LYS A 72 6.93 3.94 -13.25
C LYS A 72 6.87 2.56 -13.90
N ASN A 73 6.60 1.53 -13.10
CA ASN A 73 6.57 0.12 -13.55
C ASN A 73 5.15 -0.42 -13.77
N PHE A 74 4.13 0.43 -13.78
CA PHE A 74 2.72 0.04 -13.86
C PHE A 74 2.02 0.69 -15.05
N LYS A 75 1.07 -0.04 -15.67
CA LYS A 75 0.33 0.42 -16.87
C LYS A 75 -0.71 1.52 -16.59
N GLY A 76 -0.54 2.34 -15.55
CA GLY A 76 -1.46 3.44 -15.19
C GLY A 76 -2.90 2.97 -14.98
N PHE A 77 -3.26 2.54 -13.76
CA PHE A 77 -4.65 2.21 -13.44
C PHE A 77 -5.36 3.44 -12.87
N ILE A 78 -6.47 3.85 -13.51
CA ILE A 78 -7.36 4.89 -12.99
C ILE A 78 -8.70 4.22 -12.65
N PRO A 79 -9.14 4.20 -11.38
CA PRO A 79 -10.45 3.66 -11.04
C PRO A 79 -11.54 4.54 -11.64
N LYS A 80 -12.65 3.91 -12.06
CA LYS A 80 -13.85 4.65 -12.47
C LYS A 80 -14.48 5.28 -11.23
N LEU A 81 -14.27 6.57 -11.05
CA LEU A 81 -14.85 7.36 -9.96
C LEU A 81 -16.20 7.94 -10.40
N ASP A 82 -17.12 8.12 -9.47
CA ASP A 82 -18.41 8.77 -9.73
C ASP A 82 -18.21 10.30 -9.76
N PRO A 83 -18.48 10.97 -10.90
CA PRO A 83 -18.29 12.42 -11.04
C PRO A 83 -18.98 13.25 -9.97
N ARG A 84 -20.10 12.76 -9.40
CA ARG A 84 -20.86 13.46 -8.35
C ARG A 84 -20.03 13.75 -7.09
N TYR A 85 -18.98 12.98 -6.84
CA TYR A 85 -18.16 13.08 -5.62
C TYR A 85 -16.70 13.45 -5.90
N THR A 86 -16.33 13.73 -7.16
CA THR A 86 -14.94 13.98 -7.55
C THR A 86 -14.68 15.34 -8.18
N VAL A 87 -15.72 16.16 -8.37
CA VAL A 87 -15.58 17.55 -8.82
C VAL A 87 -15.66 18.49 -7.61
N VAL A 88 -14.74 19.45 -7.52
CA VAL A 88 -14.86 20.58 -6.59
C VAL A 88 -15.54 21.70 -7.38
N PRO A 89 -16.68 22.25 -6.92
CA PRO A 89 -17.26 23.44 -7.55
C PRO A 89 -16.32 24.64 -7.37
N PRO A 90 -16.04 25.45 -8.41
CA PRO A 90 -16.53 25.35 -9.78
C PRO A 90 -15.75 24.30 -10.59
N GLU A 91 -16.47 23.52 -11.39
CA GLU A 91 -16.05 22.26 -12.01
C GLU A 91 -14.69 22.34 -12.73
N LEU A 92 -13.63 21.84 -12.09
CA LEU A 92 -12.38 21.51 -12.78
C LEU A 92 -12.59 20.21 -13.59
N PRO A 93 -12.39 20.23 -14.92
CA PRO A 93 -12.52 19.03 -15.74
C PRO A 93 -11.58 17.92 -15.25
N LEU A 94 -12.12 16.72 -15.04
CA LEU A 94 -11.31 15.52 -14.84
C LEU A 94 -10.75 15.10 -16.19
N GLU A 95 -9.48 15.43 -16.44
CA GLU A 95 -8.71 14.96 -17.59
C GLU A 95 -8.61 13.42 -17.56
N LEU A 96 -9.53 12.76 -18.27
CA LEU A 96 -9.49 11.33 -18.54
C LEU A 96 -8.54 11.10 -19.72
N SER A 97 -7.24 10.93 -19.44
CA SER A 97 -6.23 10.50 -20.43
C SER A 97 -6.21 8.99 -20.63
#